data_AF-A0A7G5N1D7-F1
#
_entry.id   AF-A0A7G5N1D7-F1
#
_cell.length_a   1.000
_cell.length_b   1.000
_cell.length_c   1.000
_cell.angle_alpha   90.00
_cell.angle_beta   90.00
_cell.angle_gamma   90.00
#
_symmetry.space_group_name_H-M   'P 1'
#
loop_
_entity.id
_entity.type
_entity.pdbx_description
1 polymer ?
#
loop_
_entity_poly.entity_id
_entity_poly.type
_entity_poly.pdbx_seq_one_letter_code
_entity_poly.pdbx_strand_id
1 'polypeptide(L)'
;MEKKDMEQAGREIVKRKGNGKNSPVIGGNGVEPINREENALFCQYALDMFHAPTVDLNDTEAVAAAIDGYFKYCIDRELRPGNLGLYAALGLSKQDVSNAINGYSGKLRPSTIDLIKKAKQALATYRELLGSQGKLNPVTLIFWQKNYDGLKDQQDIVLTPNTSMRQEHTVDEITQKVLEDIPVDDDNSDTI
;
A
#
# COMPACT_ATOMS: atom_id res chain seq x y z
N MET A 1 -12.87 -18.32 -34.05
CA MET A 1 -13.54 -17.81 -32.85
C MET A 1 -13.48 -16.29 -32.91
N GLU A 2 -14.62 -15.63 -33.08
CA GLU A 2 -14.68 -14.19 -33.37
C GLU A 2 -14.45 -13.37 -32.10
N LYS A 3 -13.84 -12.18 -32.24
CA LYS A 3 -13.53 -11.24 -31.13
C LYS A 3 -14.71 -10.92 -30.20
N LYS A 4 -15.96 -11.13 -30.65
CA LYS A 4 -17.18 -10.96 -29.85
C LYS A 4 -17.30 -11.95 -28.68
N ASP A 5 -16.81 -13.18 -28.83
CA ASP A 5 -16.93 -14.20 -27.78
C ASP A 5 -16.01 -13.91 -26.59
N MET A 6 -14.86 -13.29 -26.83
CA MET A 6 -13.91 -12.90 -25.77
C MET A 6 -14.40 -11.71 -24.94
N GLU A 7 -15.09 -10.74 -25.55
CA GLU A 7 -15.72 -9.64 -24.82
C GLU A 7 -16.88 -10.12 -23.95
N GLN A 8 -17.63 -11.12 -24.41
CA GLN A 8 -18.77 -11.68 -23.68
C GLN A 8 -18.30 -12.54 -22.48
N ALA A 9 -17.26 -13.35 -22.67
CA ALA A 9 -16.60 -14.09 -21.58
C ALA A 9 -15.94 -13.14 -20.56
N GLY A 10 -15.37 -12.03 -21.00
CA GLY A 10 -14.80 -10.99 -20.13
C GLY A 10 -15.85 -10.30 -19.24
N ARG A 11 -17.13 -10.24 -19.67
CA ARG A 11 -18.23 -9.67 -18.87
C ARG A 11 -18.78 -10.63 -17.81
N GLU A 12 -18.64 -11.95 -17.98
CA GLU A 12 -19.07 -12.94 -16.97
C GLU A 12 -18.07 -13.09 -15.81
N ILE A 13 -16.78 -12.84 -16.05
CA ILE A 13 -15.73 -12.93 -15.01
C ILE A 13 -15.74 -11.71 -14.07
N VAL A 14 -16.29 -10.58 -14.51
CA VAL A 14 -16.45 -9.40 -13.65
C VAL A 14 -17.71 -9.58 -12.81
N LYS A 15 -17.55 -10.06 -11.57
CA LYS A 15 -18.60 -10.00 -10.53
C LYS A 15 -19.28 -8.63 -10.62
N ARG A 16 -20.58 -8.60 -10.93
CA ARG A 16 -21.38 -7.36 -10.91
C ARG A 16 -21.15 -6.70 -9.56
N LYS A 17 -20.44 -5.56 -9.59
CA LYS A 17 -20.11 -4.76 -8.43
C LYS A 17 -21.43 -4.47 -7.70
N GLY A 18 -21.63 -5.06 -6.52
CA GLY A 18 -22.80 -4.77 -5.71
C GLY A 18 -22.93 -3.26 -5.57
N ASN A 19 -24.15 -2.73 -5.70
CA ASN A 19 -24.42 -1.31 -5.47
C ASN A 19 -23.77 -0.94 -4.14
N GLY A 20 -22.66 -0.18 -4.16
CA GLY A 20 -21.75 0.05 -3.02
C GLY A 20 -22.37 0.75 -1.81
N LYS A 21 -23.71 0.80 -1.73
CA LYS A 21 -24.55 1.37 -0.68
C LYS A 21 -24.34 0.72 0.70
N ASN A 22 -23.93 -0.56 0.74
CA ASN A 22 -23.53 -1.26 1.99
C ASN A 22 -22.02 -1.50 2.06
N SER A 23 -21.22 -0.84 1.21
CA SER A 23 -19.78 -0.89 1.37
C SER A 23 -19.40 -0.11 2.64
N PRO A 24 -18.58 -0.65 3.54
CA PRO A 24 -17.98 0.10 4.65
C PRO A 24 -17.09 1.29 4.19
N VAL A 25 -16.99 1.50 2.87
CA VAL A 25 -16.01 2.34 2.18
C VAL A 25 -16.67 3.42 1.30
N ILE A 26 -18.01 3.45 1.13
CA ILE A 26 -18.68 4.43 0.24
C ILE A 26 -19.90 5.10 0.90
N GLY A 27 -19.97 6.43 0.75
CA GLY A 27 -20.95 7.31 1.41
C GLY A 27 -20.43 7.76 2.78
N GLY A 28 -20.97 8.84 3.37
CA GLY A 28 -20.54 9.41 4.67
C GLY A 28 -20.64 8.48 5.90
N ASN A 29 -20.75 7.17 5.70
CA ASN A 29 -20.84 6.10 6.68
C ASN A 29 -19.49 5.71 7.31
N GLY A 30 -18.42 6.49 7.12
CA GLY A 30 -17.08 6.14 7.61
C GLY A 30 -16.21 7.32 8.07
N VAL A 31 -16.71 8.55 8.00
CA VAL A 31 -16.03 9.74 8.51
C VAL A 31 -17.06 10.58 9.23
N GLU A 32 -16.96 10.63 10.56
CA GLU A 32 -17.81 11.49 11.36
C GLU A 32 -17.51 12.96 11.03
N PRO A 33 -18.55 13.82 10.92
CA PRO A 33 -18.33 15.24 10.71
C PRO A 33 -17.59 15.83 11.91
N ILE A 34 -16.48 16.51 11.64
CA ILE A 34 -15.69 17.18 12.68
C ILE A 34 -16.49 18.32 13.31
N ASN A 35 -16.53 18.36 14.64
CA ASN A 35 -17.17 19.46 15.35
C ASN A 35 -16.21 20.65 15.55
N ARG A 36 -16.72 21.79 16.04
CA ARG A 36 -15.92 23.02 16.19
C ARG A 36 -14.76 22.85 17.18
N GLU A 37 -14.98 22.13 18.28
CA GLU A 37 -13.98 21.92 19.33
C GLU A 37 -12.87 20.99 18.84
N GLU A 38 -13.23 19.89 18.15
CA GLU A 38 -12.27 19.00 17.51
C GLU A 38 -11.43 19.73 16.47
N ASN A 39 -12.06 20.53 15.61
CA ASN A 39 -11.33 21.29 14.61
C ASN A 39 -10.36 22.29 15.24
N ALA A 40 -10.78 23.00 16.30
CA ALA A 40 -9.90 23.89 17.05
C ALA A 40 -8.72 23.14 17.67
N LEU A 41 -8.98 21.97 18.27
CA LEU A 41 -7.94 21.12 18.85
C LEU A 41 -6.93 20.65 17.79
N PHE A 42 -7.39 20.25 16.60
CA PHE A 42 -6.50 19.80 15.52
C PHE A 42 -5.70 20.94 14.89
N CYS A 43 -6.28 22.13 14.77
CA CYS A 43 -5.54 23.33 14.38
C CYS A 43 -4.49 23.69 15.43
N GLN A 44 -4.83 23.63 16.72
CA GLN A 44 -3.87 23.89 17.79
C GLN A 44 -2.74 22.84 17.79
N TYR A 45 -3.06 21.57 17.58
CA TYR A 45 -2.07 20.51 17.39
C TYR A 45 -1.07 20.86 16.28
N ALA A 46 -1.57 21.29 15.11
CA ALA A 46 -0.69 21.66 14.00
C ALA A 46 0.19 22.87 14.35
N LEU A 47 -0.35 23.87 15.04
CA LEU A 47 0.40 25.04 15.49
C LEU A 47 1.46 24.69 16.53
N ASP A 48 1.14 23.81 17.47
CA ASP A 48 2.06 23.37 18.53
C ASP A 48 3.22 22.54 17.94
N MET A 49 2.95 21.71 16.90
CA MET A 49 4.01 21.02 16.16
C MET A 49 4.87 21.99 15.35
N PHE A 50 4.29 23.06 14.80
CA PHE A 50 5.03 24.10 14.07
C PHE A 50 5.94 24.92 15.00
N HIS A 51 5.50 25.16 16.24
CA HIS A 51 6.27 25.87 17.28
C HIS A 51 7.04 24.92 18.22
N ALA A 52 7.16 23.64 17.88
CA ALA A 52 7.90 22.69 18.71
C ALA A 52 9.35 23.20 18.90
N PRO A 53 9.88 23.13 20.14
CA PRO A 53 11.23 23.61 20.41
C PRO A 53 12.26 22.82 19.61
N THR A 54 13.36 23.48 19.24
CA THR A 54 14.49 22.83 18.58
C THR A 54 15.11 21.79 19.50
N VAL A 55 15.30 20.56 18.99
CA VAL A 55 15.92 19.46 19.72
C VAL A 55 17.36 19.29 19.24
N ASP A 56 18.33 19.18 20.15
CA ASP A 56 19.67 18.74 19.79
C ASP A 56 19.67 17.25 19.45
N LEU A 57 19.71 16.94 18.16
CA LEU A 57 19.65 15.58 17.64
C LEU A 57 20.94 14.77 17.90
N ASN A 58 22.02 15.43 18.36
CA ASN A 58 23.23 14.77 18.80
C ASN A 58 23.20 14.37 20.27
N ASP A 59 22.30 14.93 21.06
CA ASP A 59 22.08 14.54 22.45
C ASP A 59 20.96 13.49 22.52
N THR A 60 21.33 12.28 22.94
CA THR A 60 20.40 11.16 23.00
C THR A 60 19.38 11.33 24.13
N GLU A 61 19.73 12.02 25.21
CA GLU A 61 18.81 12.30 26.32
C GLU A 61 17.80 13.38 25.92
N ALA A 62 18.26 14.44 25.23
CA ALA A 62 17.36 15.47 24.69
C ALA A 62 16.35 14.88 23.70
N VAL A 63 16.79 13.98 22.82
CA VAL A 63 15.89 13.28 21.88
C VAL A 63 14.89 12.40 22.64
N ALA A 64 15.33 11.62 23.63
CA ALA A 64 14.44 10.78 24.43
C ALA A 64 13.37 11.63 25.15
N ALA A 65 13.78 12.73 25.78
CA ALA A 65 12.87 13.65 26.44
C ALA A 65 11.87 14.29 25.48
N ALA A 66 12.27 14.64 24.25
CA ALA A 66 11.37 15.17 23.24
C ALA A 66 10.34 14.13 22.76
N ILE A 67 10.75 12.86 22.60
CA ILE A 67 9.86 11.74 22.27
C ILE A 67 8.82 11.55 23.39
N ASP A 68 9.26 11.49 24.64
CA ASP A 68 8.37 11.34 25.80
C ASP A 68 7.42 12.54 25.92
N GLY A 69 7.95 13.75 25.72
CA GLY A 69 7.18 14.99 25.69
C GLY A 69 6.06 14.97 24.63
N TYR A 70 6.35 14.45 23.43
CA TYR A 70 5.33 14.29 22.38
C TYR A 70 4.21 13.33 22.81
N PHE A 71 4.55 12.16 23.36
CA PHE A 71 3.53 11.22 23.84
C PHE A 71 2.71 11.81 24.98
N LYS A 72 3.37 12.47 25.94
CA LYS A 72 2.68 13.16 27.05
C LYS A 72 1.75 14.25 26.53
N TYR A 73 2.21 15.06 25.58
CA TYR A 73 1.38 16.08 24.93
C TYR A 73 0.13 15.46 24.29
N CYS A 74 0.25 14.32 23.60
CA CYS A 74 -0.89 13.61 23.03
C CYS A 74 -1.84 13.08 24.12
N ILE A 75 -1.30 12.52 25.21
CA ILE A 75 -2.12 12.02 26.34
C ILE A 75 -2.89 13.16 26.99
N ASP A 76 -2.21 14.25 27.36
CA ASP A 76 -2.79 15.38 28.09
C ASP A 76 -3.91 16.09 27.29
N ARG A 77 -3.93 15.92 25.97
CA ARG A 77 -4.90 16.52 25.05
C ARG A 77 -5.83 15.51 24.38
N GLU A 78 -5.77 14.24 24.80
CA GLU A 78 -6.58 13.15 24.27
C GLU A 78 -6.45 12.96 22.74
N LEU A 79 -5.26 13.23 22.21
CA LEU A 79 -4.93 13.10 20.80
C LEU A 79 -4.35 11.72 20.50
N ARG A 80 -4.63 11.22 19.29
CA ARG A 80 -4.00 10.00 18.78
C ARG A 80 -2.58 10.34 18.30
N PRO A 81 -1.51 9.76 18.89
CA PRO A 81 -0.16 10.02 18.43
C PRO A 81 0.10 9.38 17.06
N GLY A 82 0.98 9.98 16.27
CA GLY A 82 1.30 9.53 14.91
C GLY A 82 2.75 9.80 14.53
N ASN A 83 3.25 9.06 13.54
CA ASN A 83 4.65 9.15 13.12
C ASN A 83 5.04 10.56 12.64
N LEU A 84 4.17 11.22 11.86
CA LEU A 84 4.49 12.56 11.36
C LEU A 84 4.53 13.62 12.46
N GLY A 85 3.65 13.50 13.46
CA GLY A 85 3.68 14.37 14.64
C GLY A 85 4.95 14.19 15.44
N LEU A 86 5.31 12.93 15.71
CA LEU A 86 6.57 12.59 16.37
C LEU A 86 7.77 13.18 15.63
N TYR A 87 7.82 13.06 14.30
CA TYR A 87 8.94 13.59 13.51
C TYR A 87 8.96 15.12 13.55
N ALA A 88 7.80 15.77 13.45
CA ALA A 88 7.68 17.21 13.57
C ALA A 88 8.14 17.72 14.94
N ALA A 89 7.79 17.03 16.03
CA ALA A 89 8.25 17.34 17.38
C ALA A 89 9.78 17.24 17.54
N LEU A 90 10.45 16.47 16.70
CA LEU A 90 11.91 16.37 16.63
C LEU A 90 12.54 17.33 15.59
N GLY A 91 11.75 18.15 14.91
CA GLY A 91 12.22 19.01 13.81
C GLY A 91 12.67 18.23 12.57
N LEU A 92 12.13 17.03 12.36
CA LEU A 92 12.49 16.13 11.26
C LEU A 92 11.35 15.97 10.27
N SER A 93 11.69 15.92 8.98
CA SER A 93 10.75 15.46 7.95
C SER A 93 10.69 13.93 7.91
N LYS A 94 9.64 13.38 7.28
CA LYS A 94 9.57 11.94 6.96
C LYS A 94 10.79 11.50 6.14
N GLN A 95 11.29 12.34 5.24
CA GLN A 95 12.44 12.03 4.39
C GLN A 95 13.74 11.97 5.19
N ASP A 96 13.95 12.89 6.14
CA ASP A 96 15.12 12.86 7.03
C ASP A 96 15.19 11.54 7.78
N VAL A 97 14.07 11.12 8.39
CA VAL A 97 13.98 9.87 9.14
C VAL A 97 14.21 8.66 8.23
N SER A 98 13.58 8.66 7.04
CA SER A 98 13.77 7.58 6.06
C SER A 98 15.23 7.46 5.60
N ASN A 99 15.88 8.57 5.27
CA ASN A 99 17.27 8.58 4.83
C ASN A 99 18.20 8.11 5.95
N ALA A 100 17.97 8.54 7.19
CA ALA A 100 18.77 8.11 8.33
C ALA A 100 18.63 6.61 8.60
N ILE A 101 17.40 6.07 8.61
CA ILE A 101 17.14 4.64 8.86
C ILE A 101 17.75 3.76 7.77
N ASN A 102 17.70 4.21 6.51
CA ASN A 102 18.25 3.46 5.36
C ASN A 102 19.75 3.69 5.15
N GLY A 103 20.42 4.50 5.98
CA GLY A 103 21.84 4.80 5.85
C GLY A 103 22.21 5.73 4.69
N TYR A 104 21.24 6.40 4.07
CA TYR A 104 21.47 7.39 3.01
C TYR A 104 21.92 8.76 3.56
N SER A 105 21.89 8.97 4.88
CA SER A 105 22.28 10.22 5.53
C SER A 105 23.00 9.96 6.85
N GLY A 106 24.07 10.72 7.09
CA GLY A 106 24.78 10.77 8.38
C GLY A 106 24.30 11.88 9.32
N LYS A 107 23.15 12.50 9.04
CA LYS A 107 22.59 13.62 9.82
C LYS A 107 22.24 13.25 11.27
N LEU A 108 21.92 11.98 11.53
CA LEU A 108 21.53 11.48 12.84
C LEU A 108 22.55 10.47 13.34
N ARG A 109 22.85 10.53 14.65
CA ARG A 109 23.70 9.53 15.32
C ARG A 109 22.99 8.16 15.38
N PRO A 110 23.72 7.05 15.40
CA PRO A 110 23.12 5.71 15.54
C PRO A 110 22.18 5.58 16.76
N SER A 111 22.56 6.12 17.92
CA SER A 111 21.73 6.10 19.13
C SER A 111 20.40 6.86 18.96
N THR A 112 20.43 8.01 18.30
CA THR A 112 19.24 8.79 17.93
C THR A 112 18.34 8.01 16.96
N ILE A 113 18.93 7.33 15.98
CA ILE A 113 18.20 6.48 15.03
C ILE A 113 17.50 5.33 15.78
N ASP A 114 18.17 4.71 16.74
CA ASP A 114 17.61 3.60 17.53
C ASP A 114 16.44 4.05 18.41
N LEU A 115 16.52 5.24 19.02
CA LEU A 115 15.38 5.84 19.73
C LEU A 115 14.19 6.09 18.81
N ILE A 116 14.43 6.65 17.63
CA ILE A 116 13.37 6.90 16.64
C ILE A 116 12.73 5.57 16.20
N LYS A 117 13.52 4.53 15.94
CA LYS A 117 13.01 3.18 15.61
C LYS A 117 12.13 2.63 16.74
N LYS A 118 12.57 2.77 18.00
CA LYS A 118 11.79 2.34 19.17
C LYS A 118 10.47 3.09 19.29
N ALA A 119 10.47 4.40 19.08
CA ALA A 119 9.26 5.21 19.10
C ALA A 119 8.29 4.86 17.94
N LYS A 120 8.82 4.59 16.74
CA LYS A 120 8.02 4.07 15.61
C LYS A 120 7.35 2.74 15.95
N GLN A 121 8.08 1.83 16.60
CA GLN A 121 7.53 0.55 17.05
C GLN A 121 6.41 0.74 18.07
N ALA A 122 6.57 1.66 19.04
CA ALA A 122 5.50 1.99 19.99
C ALA A 122 4.24 2.56 19.30
N LEU A 123 4.41 3.38 18.27
CA LEU A 123 3.30 3.87 17.47
C LEU A 123 2.64 2.75 16.64
N ALA A 124 3.40 1.76 16.20
CA ALA A 124 2.87 0.59 15.49
C ALA A 124 1.99 -0.26 16.41
N THR A 125 2.46 -0.57 17.63
CA THR A 125 1.67 -1.32 18.62
C THR A 125 0.42 -0.55 19.05
N TYR A 126 0.49 0.77 19.17
CA TYR A 126 -0.69 1.61 19.43
C TYR A 126 -1.73 1.50 18.29
N ARG A 127 -1.31 1.59 17.03
CA ARG A 127 -2.21 1.42 15.87
C ARG A 127 -2.82 0.01 15.83
N GLU A 128 -2.03 -1.01 16.11
CA GLU A 128 -2.50 -2.40 16.19
C GLU A 128 -3.59 -2.56 17.25
N LEU A 129 -3.40 -1.96 18.43
CA LEU A 129 -4.41 -1.97 19.49
C LEU A 129 -5.70 -1.25 19.06
N LEU A 130 -5.59 -0.07 18.43
CA LEU A 130 -6.77 0.62 17.88
C LEU A 130 -7.50 -0.23 16.84
N GLY A 131 -6.74 -0.91 15.98
CA GLY A 131 -7.26 -1.81 14.96
C GLY A 131 -8.01 -3.01 15.54
N SER A 132 -7.37 -3.73 16.47
CA SER A 132 -7.95 -4.92 17.09
C SER A 132 -9.20 -4.62 17.93
N GLN A 133 -9.30 -3.41 18.48
CA GLN A 133 -10.48 -2.93 19.23
C GLN A 133 -11.55 -2.27 18.34
N GLY A 134 -11.37 -2.28 17.01
CA GLY A 134 -12.32 -1.66 16.07
C GLY A 134 -12.42 -0.13 16.19
N LYS A 135 -11.43 0.52 16.81
CA LYS A 135 -11.37 1.99 17.01
C LYS A 135 -10.69 2.73 15.87
N LEU A 136 -10.17 1.99 14.88
CA LEU A 136 -9.57 2.53 13.68
C LEU A 136 -10.17 1.85 12.45
N ASN A 137 -10.48 2.64 11.43
CA ASN A 137 -10.95 2.11 10.15
C ASN A 137 -9.90 1.13 9.56
N PRO A 138 -10.29 -0.10 9.16
CA PRO A 138 -9.34 -1.09 8.65
C PRO A 138 -8.50 -0.63 7.45
N VAL A 139 -9.07 0.17 6.54
CA VAL A 139 -8.34 0.72 5.39
C VAL A 139 -7.28 1.72 5.86
N THR A 140 -7.61 2.55 6.85
CA THR A 140 -6.65 3.49 7.47
C THR A 140 -5.52 2.74 8.16
N LEU A 141 -5.85 1.68 8.91
CA LEU A 141 -4.85 0.82 9.56
C LEU A 141 -3.89 0.21 8.53
N ILE A 142 -4.41 -0.42 7.48
CA ILE A 142 -3.59 -1.03 6.40
C ILE A 142 -2.71 0.03 5.73
N PHE A 143 -3.27 1.21 5.44
CA PHE A 143 -2.52 2.31 4.83
C PHE A 143 -1.35 2.75 5.71
N TRP A 144 -1.57 2.92 7.02
CA TRP A 144 -0.50 3.30 7.95
C TRP A 144 0.54 2.21 8.15
N GLN A 145 0.12 0.96 8.27
CA GLN A 145 1.03 -0.18 8.42
C GLN A 145 1.96 -0.33 7.21
N LYS A 146 1.45 -0.18 5.99
CA LYS A 146 2.28 -0.17 4.78
C LYS A 146 3.28 0.98 4.75
N ASN A 147 2.84 2.18 5.14
CA ASN A 147 3.66 3.39 5.04
C ASN A 147 4.73 3.53 6.13
N TYR A 148 4.49 2.98 7.31
CA TYR A 148 5.34 3.22 8.48
C TYR A 148 5.95 1.95 9.07
N ASP A 149 5.26 0.81 8.93
CA ASP A 149 5.59 -0.44 9.63
C ASP A 149 6.16 -1.50 8.67
N GLY A 150 6.27 -1.18 7.36
CA GLY A 150 6.96 -1.99 6.37
C GLY A 150 6.14 -3.16 5.80
N LEU A 151 4.85 -3.22 6.10
CA LEU A 151 3.97 -4.28 5.58
C LEU A 151 3.76 -4.13 4.06
N LYS A 152 3.56 -5.25 3.38
CA LYS A 152 3.27 -5.32 1.94
C LYS A 152 2.13 -6.30 1.70
N ASP A 153 1.29 -6.02 0.71
CA ASP A 153 0.29 -7.00 0.27
C ASP A 153 1.01 -8.15 -0.43
N GLN A 154 0.68 -9.37 -0.05
CA GLN A 154 1.08 -10.59 -0.77
C GLN A 154 -0.13 -11.11 -1.54
N GLN A 155 0.06 -11.41 -2.82
CA GLN A 155 -0.96 -12.01 -3.68
C GLN A 155 -0.34 -13.18 -4.43
N ASP A 156 -0.87 -14.37 -4.20
CA ASP A 156 -0.52 -15.55 -4.96
C ASP A 156 -1.45 -15.67 -6.18
N ILE A 157 -0.89 -15.54 -7.38
CA ILE A 157 -1.63 -15.72 -8.64
C ILE A 157 -1.37 -17.14 -9.15
N VAL A 158 -2.33 -18.03 -8.96
CA VAL A 158 -2.29 -19.37 -9.57
C VAL A 158 -2.75 -19.25 -11.02
N LEU A 159 -1.80 -19.23 -11.95
CA LEU A 159 -2.07 -19.33 -13.37
C LEU A 159 -2.32 -20.80 -13.71
N THR A 160 -3.59 -21.22 -13.73
CA THR A 160 -3.94 -22.54 -14.28
C THR A 160 -3.80 -22.48 -15.80
N PRO A 161 -2.87 -23.24 -16.42
CA PRO A 161 -2.75 -23.27 -17.86
C PRO A 161 -4.07 -23.73 -18.49
N ASN A 162 -4.58 -22.95 -19.44
CA ASN A 162 -5.75 -23.35 -20.23
C ASN A 162 -5.32 -24.56 -21.09
N THR A 163 -5.78 -25.76 -20.76
CA THR A 163 -5.48 -27.01 -21.50
C THR A 163 -6.08 -27.03 -22.91
N SER A 164 -6.74 -25.97 -23.34
CA SER A 164 -7.36 -25.78 -24.66
C SER A 164 -6.36 -25.57 -25.82
N MET A 165 -5.05 -25.49 -25.56
CA MET A 165 -4.01 -25.45 -26.60
C MET A 165 -3.36 -26.82 -26.90
N ARG A 166 -3.75 -27.91 -26.22
CA ARG A 166 -3.55 -29.25 -26.75
C ARG A 166 -4.73 -29.57 -27.68
N GLN A 167 -4.70 -29.03 -28.89
CA GLN A 167 -5.23 -29.81 -30.00
C GLN A 167 -4.27 -30.99 -30.12
N GLU A 168 -4.67 -32.12 -29.54
CA GLU A 168 -4.08 -33.41 -29.87
C GLU A 168 -4.47 -33.73 -31.31
N HIS A 169 -3.85 -33.04 -32.28
CA HIS A 169 -3.82 -33.53 -33.64
C HIS A 169 -3.01 -34.81 -33.60
N THR A 170 -3.67 -35.93 -33.88
CA THR A 170 -2.99 -37.21 -34.05
C THR A 170 -2.01 -37.08 -35.21
N VAL A 171 -0.95 -37.91 -35.22
CA VAL A 171 0.07 -37.89 -36.28
C VAL A 171 -0.56 -38.01 -37.68
N ASP A 172 -1.70 -38.69 -37.77
CA ASP A 172 -2.47 -38.86 -39.00
C ASP A 172 -3.08 -37.55 -39.51
N GLU A 173 -3.64 -36.70 -38.62
CA GLU A 173 -4.22 -35.41 -39.01
C GLU A 173 -3.16 -34.40 -39.47
N ILE A 174 -1.95 -34.48 -38.93
CA ILE A 174 -0.81 -33.67 -39.35
C ILE A 174 -0.34 -34.11 -40.75
N THR A 175 -0.29 -35.42 -41.00
CA THR A 175 0.15 -35.98 -42.29
C THR A 175 -0.80 -35.61 -43.42
N GLN A 176 -2.11 -35.61 -43.16
CA GLN A 176 -3.11 -35.30 -44.18
C GLN A 176 -3.03 -33.83 -44.64
N LYS A 177 -2.86 -32.89 -43.71
CA LYS A 177 -2.67 -31.47 -44.03
C LYS A 177 -1.37 -31.20 -44.79
N VAL A 178 -0.29 -31.91 -44.44
CA VAL A 178 0.99 -31.76 -45.16
C VAL A 178 0.87 -32.23 -46.60
N LEU A 179 0.11 -33.31 -46.89
CA LEU A 179 -0.14 -33.76 -48.27
C LEU A 179 -1.00 -32.77 -49.07
N GLU A 180 -1.99 -32.15 -48.45
CA GLU A 180 -2.85 -31.17 -49.10
C GLU A 180 -2.12 -29.85 -49.45
N ASP A 181 -1.09 -29.50 -48.69
CA ASP A 181 -0.25 -28.31 -48.89
C ASP A 181 0.92 -28.54 -49.87
N ILE A 182 1.13 -29.76 -50.40
CA ILE A 182 2.14 -29.98 -51.45
C ILE A 182 1.58 -29.41 -52.77
N PRO A 183 2.21 -28.36 -53.35
CA PRO A 183 1.81 -27.86 -54.66
C PRO A 183 1.98 -28.98 -55.70
N VAL A 184 0.92 -29.29 -56.44
CA VAL A 184 1.02 -30.12 -57.64
C VAL A 184 1.63 -29.24 -58.73
N ASP A 185 2.90 -29.50 -59.09
CA ASP A 185 3.49 -28.93 -60.30
C ASP A 185 2.73 -29.50 -61.51
N ASP A 186 1.75 -28.75 -61.99
CA ASP A 186 1.14 -28.95 -63.30
C ASP A 186 2.10 -28.32 -64.32
N ASP A 187 3.10 -29.11 -64.74
CA ASP A 187 3.97 -28.78 -65.86
C ASP A 187 3.10 -28.60 -67.11
N ASN A 188 2.70 -27.35 -67.33
CA ASN A 188 2.06 -26.87 -68.55
C ASN A 188 3.04 -27.09 -69.71
N SER A 189 2.88 -28.22 -70.39
CA SER A 189 3.46 -28.46 -71.71
C SER A 189 2.86 -27.45 -72.68
N ASP A 190 3.59 -26.40 -73.02
CA ASP A 190 3.56 -25.81 -74.36
C ASP A 190 4.75 -24.86 -74.56
N THR A 191 5.73 -25.33 -75.32
CA THR A 191 6.54 -24.46 -76.17
C THR A 191 6.81 -25.21 -77.47
N ILE A 192 6.04 -24.90 -78.52
CA ILE A 192 6.45 -24.31 -79.81
C ILE A 192 5.18 -23.91 -80.58
#